data_AF-A0A0V1NCG6-F1
#
_entry.id   AF-A0A0V1NCG6-F1
#
_cell.length_a   1.000
_cell.length_b   1.000
_cell.length_c   1.000
_cell.angle_alpha   90.00
_cell.angle_beta   90.00
_cell.angle_gamma   90.00
#
_symmetry.space_group_name_H-M   'P 1'
#
loop_
_entity.id
_entity.type
_entity.pdbx_description
1 polymer ?
#
loop_
_entity_poly.entity_id
_entity_poly.type
_entity_poly.pdbx_seq_one_letter_code
_entity_poly.pdbx_strand_id
1 'polypeptide(L)'
;MASAAKSRSKKLVALKDRLNRLLAELDELCTSSADVFEVEEQVSLIEQSFRVADALQTEVELDLEGEERQAAIDDWALCRQNYRVGKARARARMVEARGEGPIGSGSVSPGMPAVRSSNGRLPEITLPKFTGKVLEFPSFWAQFEANVHKRRDLDNATKFTYLLSNTDGTARNAIEGIPLTPENYSQAVDILKKRFGRP
;
A
#
# COMPACT_ATOMS: atom_id res chain seq x y z
N MET A 1 37.87 1.09 14.01
CA MET A 1 36.85 0.69 13.01
C MET A 1 36.18 -0.66 13.34
N ALA A 2 36.94 -1.69 13.73
CA ALA A 2 36.39 -3.03 14.04
C ALA A 2 35.24 -3.08 15.09
N SER A 3 35.22 -2.19 16.09
CA SER A 3 34.14 -2.15 17.11
C SER A 3 32.78 -1.71 16.53
N ALA A 4 32.79 -0.76 15.58
CA ALA A 4 31.57 -0.28 14.94
C ALA A 4 30.99 -1.32 13.97
N ALA A 5 31.82 -1.97 13.16
CA ALA A 5 31.42 -3.06 12.28
C ALA A 5 30.79 -4.23 13.07
N LYS A 6 31.42 -4.62 14.19
CA LYS A 6 30.90 -5.66 15.08
C LYS A 6 29.57 -5.25 15.73
N SER A 7 29.39 -3.97 16.06
CA SER A 7 28.11 -3.46 16.56
C SER A 7 27.02 -3.45 15.50
N ARG A 8 27.32 -3.11 14.24
CA ARG A 8 26.36 -3.12 13.12
C ARG A 8 25.93 -4.54 12.80
N SER A 9 26.87 -5.48 12.73
CA SER A 9 26.59 -6.90 12.53
C SER A 9 25.69 -7.49 13.62
N LYS A 10 25.93 -7.18 14.91
CA LYS A 10 25.03 -7.57 16.02
C LYS A 10 23.61 -7.01 15.90
N LYS A 11 23.49 -5.72 15.55
CA LYS A 11 22.19 -5.06 15.35
C LYS A 11 21.41 -5.70 14.19
N LEU A 12 22.12 -6.03 13.11
CA LEU A 12 21.55 -6.69 11.94
C LEU A 12 21.00 -8.08 12.28
N VAL A 13 21.75 -8.89 13.05
CA VAL A 13 21.27 -10.20 13.52
C VAL A 13 19.98 -10.06 14.33
N ALA A 14 19.96 -9.15 15.32
CA ALA A 14 18.76 -8.93 16.13
C ALA A 14 17.55 -8.45 15.31
N LEU A 15 17.78 -7.66 14.27
CA LEU A 15 16.74 -7.21 13.34
C LEU A 15 16.27 -8.34 12.42
N LYS A 16 17.16 -9.19 11.91
CA LYS A 16 16.83 -10.41 11.15
C LYS A 16 15.95 -11.34 11.98
N ASP A 17 16.30 -11.57 13.25
CA ASP A 17 15.50 -12.39 14.15
C ASP A 17 14.10 -11.80 14.40
N ARG A 18 14.01 -10.48 14.57
CA ARG A 18 12.73 -9.78 14.71
C ARG A 18 11.90 -9.89 13.43
N LEU A 19 12.50 -9.73 12.26
CA LEU A 19 11.82 -9.89 10.97
C LEU A 19 11.28 -11.29 10.79
N ASN A 20 12.06 -12.32 11.12
CA ASN A 20 11.63 -13.71 11.03
C ASN A 20 10.43 -14.00 11.94
N ARG A 21 10.39 -13.44 13.16
CA ARG A 21 9.23 -13.56 14.05
C ARG A 21 7.98 -12.90 13.47
N LEU A 22 8.11 -11.66 13.00
CA LEU A 22 6.98 -10.94 12.40
C LEU A 22 6.46 -11.64 11.13
N LEU A 23 7.35 -12.21 10.31
CA LEU A 23 6.97 -13.00 9.14
C LEU A 23 6.22 -14.28 9.52
N ALA A 24 6.60 -14.96 10.60
CA ALA A 24 5.89 -16.13 11.11
C ALA A 24 4.49 -15.75 11.63
N GLU A 25 4.39 -14.65 12.40
CA GLU A 25 3.11 -14.10 12.85
C GLU A 25 2.20 -13.71 11.68
N LEU A 26 2.78 -13.15 10.60
CA LEU A 26 2.03 -12.85 9.38
C LEU A 26 1.49 -14.12 8.71
N ASP A 27 2.25 -15.22 8.68
CA ASP A 27 1.80 -16.50 8.10
C ASP A 27 0.64 -17.12 8.94
N GLU A 28 0.70 -16.97 10.27
CA GLU A 28 -0.37 -17.39 11.19
C GLU A 28 -1.64 -16.52 11.03
N LEU A 29 -1.50 -15.20 10.92
CA LEU A 29 -2.60 -14.30 10.58
C LEU A 29 -3.13 -14.57 9.16
N CYS A 30 -2.26 -15.06 8.27
CA CYS A 30 -2.64 -15.48 6.93
C CYS A 30 -3.36 -16.82 6.88
N THR A 31 -3.46 -17.57 7.98
CA THR A 31 -4.16 -18.86 8.05
C THR A 31 -5.38 -18.82 8.97
N SER A 32 -5.39 -17.95 9.97
CA SER A 32 -6.53 -17.66 10.87
C SER A 32 -7.55 -16.70 10.24
N SER A 33 -8.81 -16.64 10.68
CA SER A 33 -9.81 -15.66 10.21
C SER A 33 -9.55 -14.23 10.73
N ALA A 34 -8.30 -13.80 10.73
CA ALA A 34 -7.87 -12.48 11.17
C ALA A 34 -8.51 -11.38 10.33
N ASP A 35 -8.78 -10.24 10.98
CA ASP A 35 -9.33 -9.06 10.32
C ASP A 35 -8.30 -8.46 9.35
N VAL A 36 -8.79 -7.90 8.25
CA VAL A 36 -7.94 -7.29 7.20
C VAL A 36 -7.09 -6.16 7.81
N PHE A 37 -7.61 -5.44 8.79
CA PHE A 37 -6.88 -4.38 9.50
C PHE A 37 -5.67 -4.92 10.29
N GLU A 38 -5.81 -6.07 10.96
CA GLU A 38 -4.72 -6.71 11.71
C GLU A 38 -3.60 -7.20 10.76
N VAL A 39 -3.98 -7.73 9.60
CA VAL A 39 -3.03 -8.13 8.55
C VAL A 39 -2.32 -6.89 7.95
N GLU A 40 -3.03 -5.78 7.73
CA GLU A 40 -2.45 -4.53 7.23
C GLU A 40 -1.44 -3.92 8.21
N GLU A 41 -1.80 -3.86 9.50
CA GLU A 41 -0.91 -3.35 10.56
C GLU A 41 0.36 -4.20 10.66
N GLN A 42 0.22 -5.53 10.62
CA GLN A 42 1.36 -6.44 10.66
C GLN A 42 2.28 -6.30 9.43
N VAL A 43 1.70 -6.14 8.24
CA VAL A 43 2.48 -5.85 7.02
C VAL A 43 3.25 -4.54 7.18
N SER A 44 2.64 -3.49 7.73
CA SER A 44 3.30 -2.19 7.96
C SER A 44 4.50 -2.31 8.91
N LEU A 45 4.37 -3.07 10.00
CA LEU A 45 5.46 -3.32 10.96
C LEU A 45 6.62 -4.10 10.33
N ILE A 46 6.32 -5.08 9.48
CA ILE A 46 7.33 -5.83 8.72
C ILE A 46 8.03 -4.91 7.72
N GLU A 47 7.28 -4.10 6.96
CA GLU A 47 7.85 -3.14 6.00
C GLU A 47 8.83 -2.16 6.66
N GLN A 48 8.45 -1.61 7.82
CA GLN A 48 9.31 -0.69 8.56
C GLN A 48 10.58 -1.39 9.06
N SER A 49 10.44 -2.57 9.67
CA SER A 49 11.56 -3.34 10.19
C SER A 49 12.51 -3.78 9.06
N PHE A 50 11.97 -4.11 7.89
CA PHE A 50 12.74 -4.55 6.74
C PHE A 50 13.56 -3.41 6.14
N ARG A 51 12.99 -2.20 6.04
CA ARG A 51 13.74 -1.01 5.58
C ARG A 51 14.96 -0.72 6.44
N VAL A 52 14.82 -0.84 7.76
CA VAL A 52 15.94 -0.62 8.70
C VAL A 52 17.00 -1.71 8.55
N ALA A 53 16.59 -2.97 8.40
CA ALA A 53 17.51 -4.08 8.20
C ALA A 53 18.25 -4.00 6.86
N ASP A 54 17.58 -3.60 5.78
CA ASP A 54 18.15 -3.47 4.43
C ASP A 54 19.21 -2.36 4.40
N ALA A 55 18.93 -1.20 4.99
CA ALA A 55 19.90 -0.12 5.11
C ALA A 55 21.14 -0.54 5.92
N LEU A 56 20.93 -1.21 7.05
CA LEU A 56 22.03 -1.68 7.89
C LEU A 56 22.84 -2.81 7.22
N GLN A 57 22.18 -3.67 6.44
CA GLN A 57 22.85 -4.69 5.64
C GLN A 57 23.75 -4.04 4.58
N THR A 58 23.29 -3.00 3.88
CA THR A 58 24.15 -2.26 2.93
C THR A 58 25.40 -1.70 3.62
N GLU A 59 25.25 -1.13 4.82
CA GLU A 59 26.41 -0.66 5.60
C GLU A 59 27.37 -1.79 6.02
N VAL A 60 26.86 -3.00 6.28
CA VAL A 60 27.70 -4.17 6.58
C VAL A 60 28.40 -4.68 5.32
N GLU A 61 27.72 -4.71 4.17
CA GLU A 61 28.30 -5.13 2.89
C GLU A 61 29.45 -4.19 2.45
N LEU A 62 29.32 -2.89 2.72
CA LEU A 62 30.38 -1.90 2.45
C LEU A 62 31.65 -2.12 3.28
N ASP A 63 31.50 -2.68 4.49
CA ASP A 63 32.62 -3.00 5.38
C ASP A 63 33.30 -4.33 5.05
N LEU A 64 32.67 -5.18 4.24
CA LEU A 64 33.19 -6.48 3.81
C LEU A 64 33.79 -6.38 2.39
N GLU A 65 34.71 -7.28 2.06
CA GLU A 65 35.33 -7.34 0.73
C GLU A 65 35.39 -8.79 0.21
N GLY A 66 35.56 -8.94 -1.10
CA GLY A 66 35.74 -10.25 -1.74
C GLY A 66 34.60 -11.24 -1.49
N GLU A 67 34.96 -12.47 -1.14
CA GLU A 67 34.01 -13.57 -0.92
C GLU A 67 33.06 -13.32 0.27
N GLU A 68 33.53 -12.63 1.32
CA GLU A 68 32.71 -12.36 2.51
C GLU A 68 31.55 -11.40 2.18
N ARG A 69 31.80 -10.39 1.33
CA ARG A 69 30.75 -9.50 0.82
C ARG A 69 29.74 -10.27 -0.02
N GLN A 70 30.23 -11.12 -0.92
CA GLN A 70 29.35 -11.89 -1.80
C GLN A 70 28.45 -12.85 -0.99
N ALA A 71 29.01 -13.55 -0.01
CA ALA A 71 28.25 -14.40 0.90
C ALA A 71 27.18 -13.63 1.68
N ALA A 72 27.50 -12.40 2.15
CA ALA A 72 26.53 -11.55 2.84
C ALA A 72 25.38 -11.07 1.93
N ILE A 73 25.68 -10.76 0.66
CA ILE A 73 24.67 -10.38 -0.36
C ILE A 73 23.74 -11.56 -0.64
N ASP A 74 24.30 -12.75 -0.80
CA ASP A 74 23.57 -13.98 -1.12
C ASP A 74 22.68 -14.41 0.06
N ASP A 75 23.21 -14.37 1.29
CA ASP A 75 22.44 -14.60 2.52
C ASP A 75 21.25 -13.64 2.62
N TRP A 76 21.49 -12.34 2.37
CA TRP A 76 20.42 -11.36 2.40
C TRP A 76 19.41 -11.52 1.27
N ALA A 77 19.82 -12.04 0.11
CA ALA A 77 18.90 -12.30 -1.01
C ALA A 77 17.76 -13.24 -0.62
N LEU A 78 18.04 -14.27 0.17
CA LEU A 78 17.02 -15.19 0.68
C LEU A 78 16.01 -14.47 1.60
N CYS A 79 16.49 -13.60 2.49
CA CYS A 79 15.61 -12.81 3.35
C CYS A 79 14.73 -11.84 2.53
N ARG A 80 15.29 -11.17 1.52
CA ARG A 80 14.53 -10.31 0.59
C ARG A 80 13.45 -11.10 -0.16
N GLN A 81 13.74 -12.33 -0.58
CA GLN A 81 12.77 -13.20 -1.25
C GLN A 81 11.64 -13.59 -0.30
N ASN A 82 11.94 -14.03 0.92
CA ASN A 82 10.94 -14.44 1.90
C ASN A 82 10.01 -13.27 2.29
N TYR A 83 10.57 -12.08 2.48
CA TYR A 83 9.77 -10.88 2.72
C TYR A 83 8.84 -10.56 1.55
N ARG A 84 9.32 -10.63 0.30
CA ARG A 84 8.48 -10.41 -0.90
C ARG A 84 7.34 -11.41 -0.98
N VAL A 85 7.62 -12.69 -0.75
CA VAL A 85 6.61 -13.76 -0.80
C VAL A 85 5.59 -13.60 0.31
N GLY A 86 6.02 -13.41 1.56
CA GLY A 86 5.12 -13.23 2.71
C GLY A 86 4.21 -12.01 2.54
N LYS A 87 4.78 -10.89 2.09
CA LYS A 87 4.02 -9.69 1.76
C LYS A 87 3.03 -9.89 0.62
N ALA A 88 3.43 -10.60 -0.44
CA ALA A 88 2.55 -10.91 -1.56
C ALA A 88 1.39 -11.83 -1.14
N ARG A 89 1.64 -12.81 -0.27
CA ARG A 89 0.61 -13.68 0.32
C ARG A 89 -0.36 -12.91 1.19
N ALA A 90 0.14 -12.06 2.09
CA ALA A 90 -0.73 -11.20 2.90
C ALA A 90 -1.57 -10.27 2.03
N ARG A 91 -0.97 -9.68 0.99
CA ARG A 91 -1.71 -8.88 -0.01
C ARG A 91 -2.74 -9.70 -0.74
N ALA A 92 -2.40 -10.89 -1.22
CA ALA A 92 -3.35 -11.79 -1.87
C ALA A 92 -4.51 -12.16 -0.95
N ARG A 93 -4.25 -12.46 0.34
CA ARG A 93 -5.29 -12.72 1.33
C ARG A 93 -6.16 -11.51 1.61
N MET A 94 -5.59 -10.32 1.74
CA MET A 94 -6.35 -9.08 1.87
C MET A 94 -7.21 -8.83 0.63
N VAL A 95 -6.68 -9.14 -0.55
CA VAL A 95 -7.37 -9.03 -1.85
C VAL A 95 -8.46 -10.11 -2.00
N GLU A 96 -8.26 -11.32 -1.51
CA GLU A 96 -9.24 -12.41 -1.47
C GLU A 96 -10.35 -12.14 -0.45
N ALA A 97 -9.99 -11.63 0.74
CA ALA A 97 -10.93 -11.16 1.75
C ALA A 97 -11.75 -9.95 1.24
N ARG A 98 -11.16 -9.16 0.34
CA ARG A 98 -11.82 -8.06 -0.39
C ARG A 98 -12.53 -8.54 -1.69
N GLY A 99 -12.27 -9.76 -2.17
CA GLY A 99 -12.96 -10.41 -3.29
C GLY A 99 -12.45 -10.16 -4.71
N GLU A 100 -11.15 -9.90 -4.95
CA GLU A 100 -10.60 -9.58 -6.29
C GLU A 100 -9.64 -10.67 -6.84
N GLY A 101 -10.05 -11.45 -7.85
CA GLY A 101 -9.20 -12.47 -8.52
C GLY A 101 -8.73 -12.07 -9.94
N PRO A 102 -7.74 -12.77 -10.54
CA PRO A 102 -7.11 -12.37 -11.81
C PRO A 102 -7.99 -12.71 -13.03
N ILE A 103 -8.14 -11.75 -13.95
CA ILE A 103 -9.08 -11.80 -15.10
C ILE A 103 -8.49 -12.59 -16.28
N GLY A 104 -9.20 -13.62 -16.76
CA GLY A 104 -8.98 -14.32 -18.03
C GLY A 104 -10.30 -14.46 -18.82
N SER A 105 -10.26 -14.12 -20.11
CA SER A 105 -11.35 -13.92 -21.08
C SER A 105 -12.22 -15.15 -21.42
N GLY A 106 -13.52 -14.96 -21.71
CA GLY A 106 -14.31 -15.88 -22.56
C GLY A 106 -15.84 -15.96 -22.32
N SER A 107 -16.61 -15.64 -23.36
CA SER A 107 -18.08 -15.41 -23.50
C SER A 107 -19.09 -16.60 -23.33
N VAL A 108 -20.38 -16.20 -23.23
CA VAL A 108 -21.72 -16.82 -23.52
C VAL A 108 -22.54 -17.64 -22.48
N SER A 109 -23.84 -17.30 -22.39
CA SER A 109 -25.00 -17.95 -21.73
C SER A 109 -26.02 -18.42 -22.82
N PRO A 110 -27.23 -19.04 -22.57
CA PRO A 110 -27.96 -19.31 -21.31
C PRO A 110 -28.70 -20.68 -21.17
N GLY A 111 -29.02 -21.09 -19.93
CA GLY A 111 -30.01 -22.16 -19.64
C GLY A 111 -29.92 -22.75 -18.22
N MET A 112 -30.85 -22.33 -17.33
CA MET A 112 -31.39 -22.90 -16.07
C MET A 112 -30.81 -24.21 -15.45
N PRO A 113 -31.02 -24.46 -14.14
CA PRO A 113 -30.48 -23.77 -12.97
C PRO A 113 -29.59 -24.75 -12.18
N ALA A 114 -28.31 -24.46 -12.05
CA ALA A 114 -27.42 -25.26 -11.21
C ALA A 114 -26.60 -24.34 -10.33
N VAL A 115 -26.68 -24.62 -9.03
CA VAL A 115 -25.92 -24.00 -7.95
C VAL A 115 -24.46 -23.83 -8.36
N ARG A 116 -24.05 -22.59 -8.64
CA ARG A 116 -22.64 -22.26 -8.89
C ARG A 116 -22.35 -20.89 -8.31
N SER A 117 -21.68 -20.93 -7.17
CA SER A 117 -20.82 -19.86 -6.67
C SER A 117 -19.95 -19.30 -7.80
N SER A 118 -19.57 -18.03 -7.65
CA SER A 118 -18.70 -17.23 -8.53
C SER A 118 -19.39 -16.58 -9.74
N ASN A 119 -19.64 -15.28 -9.60
CA ASN A 119 -19.20 -14.27 -10.56
C ASN A 119 -18.84 -13.01 -9.76
N GLY A 120 -17.58 -12.99 -9.32
CA GLY A 120 -16.95 -11.85 -8.68
C GLY A 120 -16.77 -10.71 -9.68
N ARG A 121 -17.57 -9.67 -9.51
CA ARG A 121 -17.15 -8.29 -9.74
C ARG A 121 -17.56 -7.51 -8.51
N LEU A 122 -16.66 -7.44 -7.52
CA LEU A 122 -16.70 -6.35 -6.55
C LEU A 122 -15.94 -5.17 -7.17
N PRO A 123 -16.44 -3.95 -6.92
CA PRO A 123 -16.29 -2.83 -7.83
C PRO A 123 -14.85 -2.31 -7.77
N GLU A 124 -14.32 -2.02 -8.96
CA GLU A 124 -13.29 -0.99 -9.18
C GLU A 124 -13.40 0.04 -8.05
N ILE A 125 -12.34 0.23 -7.25
CA ILE A 125 -12.32 1.22 -6.15
C ILE A 125 -12.64 2.56 -6.78
N THR A 126 -13.93 2.83 -6.81
CA THR A 126 -14.54 4.03 -7.28
C THR A 126 -14.42 4.89 -6.06
N LEU A 127 -13.31 5.63 -6.02
CA LEU A 127 -13.19 6.78 -5.14
C LEU A 127 -14.57 7.47 -5.16
N PRO A 128 -15.25 7.57 -4.01
CA PRO A 128 -16.64 7.97 -4.02
C PRO A 128 -16.74 9.36 -4.64
N LYS A 129 -17.61 9.50 -5.63
CA LYS A 129 -17.83 10.79 -6.27
C LYS A 129 -18.35 11.77 -5.24
N PHE A 130 -17.57 12.80 -4.97
CA PHE A 130 -17.96 13.87 -4.08
C PHE A 130 -18.78 14.91 -4.84
N THR A 131 -20.08 14.95 -4.59
CA THR A 131 -21.01 15.88 -5.27
C THR A 131 -21.03 17.28 -4.67
N GLY A 132 -20.36 17.49 -3.52
CA GLY A 132 -20.33 18.76 -2.79
C GLY A 132 -21.23 18.83 -1.55
N LYS A 133 -21.69 17.69 -1.02
CA LYS A 133 -22.42 17.65 0.25
C LYS A 133 -21.45 17.70 1.43
N VAL A 134 -21.51 18.76 2.22
CA VAL A 134 -20.61 19.01 3.37
C VAL A 134 -20.53 17.80 4.34
N LEU A 135 -21.65 17.14 4.63
CA LEU A 135 -21.70 15.98 5.54
C LEU A 135 -20.92 14.76 5.01
N GLU A 136 -20.78 14.63 3.69
CA GLU A 136 -20.05 13.52 3.05
C GLU A 136 -18.56 13.85 2.88
N PHE A 137 -18.16 15.12 3.05
CA PHE A 137 -16.79 15.57 2.81
C PHE A 137 -15.75 14.95 3.74
N PRO A 138 -15.95 14.79 5.07
CA PRO A 138 -14.97 14.15 5.93
C PRO A 138 -14.67 12.70 5.51
N SER A 139 -15.72 11.94 5.19
CA SER A 139 -15.60 10.55 4.74
C SER A 139 -14.92 10.45 3.37
N PHE A 140 -15.29 11.33 2.43
CA PHE A 140 -14.63 11.43 1.13
C PHE A 140 -13.15 11.80 1.27
N TRP A 141 -12.84 12.85 2.05
CA TRP A 141 -11.48 13.34 2.19
C TRP A 141 -10.58 12.30 2.84
N ALA A 142 -11.04 11.58 3.87
CA ALA A 142 -10.27 10.51 4.50
C ALA A 142 -9.89 9.41 3.48
N GLN A 143 -10.82 9.01 2.62
CA GLN A 143 -10.58 8.01 1.57
C GLN A 143 -9.66 8.55 0.46
N PHE A 144 -9.91 9.77 -0.02
CA PHE A 144 -9.08 10.41 -1.03
C PHE A 144 -7.65 10.65 -0.51
N GLU A 145 -7.52 10.98 0.76
CA GLU A 145 -6.23 11.23 1.40
C GLU A 145 -5.39 9.96 1.49
N ALA A 146 -5.99 8.85 1.91
CA ALA A 146 -5.33 7.55 2.01
C ALA A 146 -4.96 6.98 0.62
N ASN A 147 -5.84 7.13 -0.37
CA ASN A 147 -5.69 6.48 -1.67
C ASN A 147 -4.96 7.32 -2.72
N VAL A 148 -4.90 8.65 -2.57
CA VAL A 148 -4.33 9.56 -3.58
C VAL A 148 -3.38 10.58 -2.95
N HIS A 149 -3.80 11.32 -1.92
CA HIS A 149 -3.01 12.45 -1.41
C HIS A 149 -1.67 12.02 -0.78
N LYS A 150 -1.69 10.98 0.07
CA LYS A 150 -0.52 10.45 0.81
C LYS A 150 0.42 9.59 -0.04
N ARG A 151 -0.02 9.17 -1.23
CA ARG A 151 0.80 8.40 -2.18
C ARG A 151 1.96 9.25 -2.69
N ARG A 152 3.19 8.83 -2.42
CA ARG A 152 4.42 9.50 -2.89
C ARG A 152 4.85 9.07 -4.28
N ASP A 153 4.25 7.99 -4.77
CA ASP A 153 4.38 7.44 -6.12
C ASP A 153 3.55 8.19 -7.17
N LEU A 154 2.64 9.07 -6.75
CA LEU A 154 1.87 9.95 -7.63
C LEU A 154 2.40 11.38 -7.56
N ASP A 155 2.58 12.01 -8.71
CA ASP A 155 2.90 13.43 -8.82
C ASP A 155 1.64 14.29 -8.65
N ASN A 156 1.83 15.59 -8.39
CA ASN A 156 0.71 16.48 -8.10
C ASN A 156 -0.26 16.64 -9.28
N ALA A 157 0.21 16.58 -10.53
CA ALA A 157 -0.68 16.63 -11.69
C ALA A 157 -1.59 15.39 -11.75
N THR A 158 -1.04 14.19 -11.56
CA THR A 158 -1.85 12.96 -11.50
C THR A 158 -2.83 13.00 -10.33
N LYS A 159 -2.40 13.45 -9.15
CA LYS A 159 -3.30 13.64 -8.00
C LYS A 159 -4.43 14.63 -8.29
N PHE A 160 -4.16 15.67 -9.05
CA PHE A 160 -5.17 16.65 -9.44
C PHE A 160 -6.17 16.06 -10.45
N THR A 161 -5.70 15.28 -11.42
CA THR A 161 -6.58 14.54 -12.34
C THR A 161 -7.52 13.60 -11.58
N TYR A 162 -7.01 12.90 -10.57
CA TYR A 162 -7.83 12.07 -9.69
C TYR A 162 -8.80 12.92 -8.86
N LEU A 163 -8.38 14.08 -8.35
CA LEU A 163 -9.27 14.96 -7.60
C LEU A 163 -10.47 15.39 -8.45
N LEU A 164 -10.23 15.88 -9.68
CA LEU A 164 -11.29 16.31 -10.59
C LEU A 164 -12.21 15.17 -11.00
N SER A 165 -11.66 13.99 -11.29
CA SER A 165 -12.44 12.83 -11.70
C SER A 165 -13.36 12.28 -10.61
N ASN A 166 -13.00 12.53 -9.34
CA ASN A 166 -13.75 12.08 -8.16
C ASN A 166 -14.56 13.19 -7.50
N THR A 167 -14.60 14.38 -8.10
CA THR A 167 -15.51 15.46 -7.73
C THR A 167 -16.56 15.65 -8.82
N ASP A 168 -17.80 15.89 -8.40
CA ASP A 168 -18.93 16.13 -9.27
C ASP A 168 -19.78 17.29 -8.71
N GLY A 169 -20.74 17.79 -9.47
CA GLY A 169 -21.68 18.83 -9.02
C GLY A 169 -21.01 20.08 -8.44
N THR A 170 -21.41 20.49 -7.23
CA THR A 170 -20.93 21.72 -6.59
C THR A 170 -19.48 21.65 -6.14
N ALA A 171 -18.96 20.45 -5.85
CA ALA A 171 -17.54 20.26 -5.55
C ALA A 171 -16.67 20.49 -6.79
N ARG A 172 -17.07 19.92 -7.93
CA ARG A 172 -16.36 20.11 -9.20
C ARG A 172 -16.37 21.57 -9.63
N ASN A 173 -17.52 22.23 -9.58
CA ASN A 173 -17.64 23.65 -9.91
C ASN A 173 -16.72 24.55 -9.06
N ALA A 174 -16.39 24.14 -7.83
CA ALA A 174 -15.50 24.90 -6.96
C ALA A 174 -14.02 24.86 -7.39
N ILE A 175 -13.61 23.83 -8.16
CA ILE A 175 -12.22 23.62 -8.57
C ILE A 175 -12.01 23.53 -10.09
N GLU A 176 -13.08 23.50 -10.89
CA GLU A 176 -13.02 23.40 -12.36
C GLU A 176 -12.40 24.64 -13.02
N GLY A 177 -12.47 25.81 -12.37
CA GLY A 177 -11.80 27.03 -12.83
C GLY A 177 -10.29 27.07 -12.58
N ILE A 178 -9.72 26.06 -11.92
CA ILE A 178 -8.30 25.98 -11.59
C ILE A 178 -7.59 25.18 -12.69
N PRO A 179 -6.55 25.74 -13.34
CA PRO A 179 -5.78 25.00 -14.35
C PRO A 179 -5.16 23.74 -13.76
N LEU A 180 -5.32 22.61 -14.46
CA LEU A 180 -4.76 21.30 -14.09
C LEU A 180 -3.22 21.30 -14.20
N THR A 181 -2.55 21.88 -13.21
CA THR A 181 -1.09 21.89 -13.12
C THR A 181 -0.62 21.41 -11.74
N PRO A 182 0.60 20.86 -11.62
CA PRO A 182 1.15 20.37 -10.36
C PRO A 182 1.15 21.41 -9.24
N GLU A 183 1.34 22.69 -9.58
CA GLU A 183 1.47 23.82 -8.66
C GLU A 183 0.11 24.20 -8.08
N ASN A 184 -0.97 24.00 -8.84
CA ASN A 184 -2.32 24.39 -8.47
C ASN A 184 -3.08 23.30 -7.69
N TYR A 185 -2.51 22.09 -7.57
CA TYR A 185 -3.12 20.98 -6.84
C TYR A 185 -3.38 21.31 -5.37
N SER A 186 -2.42 21.92 -4.68
CA SER A 186 -2.56 22.34 -3.28
C SER A 186 -3.68 23.37 -3.11
N GLN A 187 -3.78 24.32 -4.04
CA GLN A 187 -4.83 25.33 -4.06
C GLN A 187 -6.23 24.71 -4.23
N ALA A 188 -6.37 23.72 -5.10
CA ALA A 188 -7.63 23.00 -5.31
C ALA A 188 -8.06 22.23 -4.05
N VAL A 189 -7.12 21.57 -3.37
CA VAL A 189 -7.37 20.87 -2.10
C VAL A 189 -7.82 21.84 -1.01
N ASP A 190 -7.14 22.98 -0.88
CA ASP A 190 -7.46 23.98 0.14
C ASP A 190 -8.85 24.60 -0.08
N ILE A 191 -9.23 24.85 -1.32
CA ILE A 191 -10.56 25.35 -1.67
C ILE A 191 -11.65 24.35 -1.27
N LEU A 192 -11.46 23.06 -1.56
CA LEU A 192 -12.40 22.01 -1.17
C LEU A 192 -12.50 21.88 0.36
N LYS A 193 -11.37 21.84 1.07
CA LYS A 193 -11.34 21.80 2.54
C LYS A 193 -11.99 23.02 3.17
N LYS A 194 -11.78 24.21 2.60
CA LYS A 194 -12.37 25.46 3.12
C LYS A 194 -13.88 25.53 2.89
N ARG A 195 -14.36 25.04 1.73
CA ARG A 195 -15.78 25.07 1.35
C ARG A 195 -16.60 23.96 2.02
N PHE A 196 -16.02 22.77 2.20
CA PHE A 196 -16.76 21.58 2.60
C PHE A 196 -16.20 20.89 3.87
N GLY A 197 -15.04 21.31 4.38
CA GLY A 197 -14.40 20.75 5.58
C GLY A 197 -14.92 21.29 6.91
N ARG A 198 -16.00 22.05 6.91
CA ARG A 198 -16.67 22.54 8.12
C ARG A 198 -18.11 22.02 8.09
N PRO A 199 -18.48 21.04 8.93
CA PRO A 199 -19.84 20.47 8.99
C PRO A 199 -20.89 21.50 9.38
#